data_AF-A0A7G5LQS5-F1
#
_entry.id   AF-A0A7G5LQS5-F1
#
_cell.length_a   1.000
_cell.length_b   1.000
_cell.length_c   1.000
_cell.angle_alpha   90.00
_cell.angle_beta   90.00
_cell.angle_gamma   90.00
#
_symmetry.space_group_name_H-M   'P 1'
#
loop_
_entity.id
_entity.type
_entity.pdbx_description
1 polymer ?
#
loop_
_entity_poly.entity_id
_entity_poly.type
_entity_poly.pdbx_seq_one_letter_code
_entity_poly.pdbx_strand_id
1 'polypeptide(L)'
;MDKGPGNQIYVACSAGAARPSTSISFMLLGDGPPDRSLVTLTFNDDTPIDVSVGDAGLLRSDCHACASTFDMVLEKFKVKQSVHVRFADGLSTTFPLAGAADAIGGECVADFWSTY
;
A
#
# COMPACT_ATOMS: atom_id res chain seq x y z
N MET A 1 -24.76 -6.70 3.57
CA MET A 1 -23.45 -7.05 4.12
C MET A 1 -22.84 -5.77 4.61
N ASP A 2 -22.84 -5.58 5.92
CA ASP A 2 -22.36 -4.37 6.58
C ASP A 2 -20.87 -4.17 6.30
N LYS A 3 -20.52 -3.07 5.62
CA LYS A 3 -19.13 -2.66 5.39
C LYS A 3 -18.57 -2.16 6.73
N GLY A 4 -17.56 -2.85 7.26
CA GLY A 4 -16.88 -2.47 8.52
C GLY A 4 -16.26 -1.06 8.47
N PRO A 5 -15.91 -0.47 9.62
CA PRO A 5 -15.81 0.98 9.76
C PRO A 5 -14.50 1.53 9.20
N GLY A 6 -14.61 2.26 8.09
CA GLY A 6 -13.70 3.37 7.80
C GLY A 6 -12.60 3.13 6.77
N ASN A 7 -11.74 4.13 6.67
CA ASN A 7 -10.62 4.18 5.75
C ASN A 7 -9.43 3.46 6.39
N GLN A 8 -8.74 2.60 5.63
CA GLN A 8 -7.58 1.85 6.10
C GLN A 8 -6.50 1.78 5.02
N ILE A 9 -5.24 1.84 5.45
CA ILE A 9 -4.10 1.31 4.71
C ILE A 9 -3.60 0.11 5.50
N TYR A 10 -3.51 -1.05 4.85
CA TYR A 10 -3.00 -2.27 5.46
C TYR A 10 -1.70 -2.67 4.77
N VAL A 11 -0.67 -2.87 5.59
CA VAL A 11 0.64 -3.34 5.13
C VAL A 11 0.84 -4.73 5.70
N ALA A 12 0.87 -5.73 4.83
CA ALA A 12 1.26 -7.09 5.18
C ALA A 12 2.77 -7.22 4.97
N CYS A 13 3.49 -7.59 6.02
CA CYS A 13 4.92 -7.88 5.98
C CYS A 13 5.10 -9.34 6.40
N SER A 14 5.54 -10.21 5.49
CA SER A 14 5.73 -11.63 5.81
C SER A 14 7.20 -12.00 5.84
N ALA A 15 7.94 -11.48 6.83
CA ALA A 15 9.25 -12.02 7.16
C ALA A 15 9.07 -13.48 7.66
N GLY A 16 9.43 -14.46 6.83
CA GLY A 16 9.46 -15.88 7.22
C GLY A 16 8.16 -16.68 7.07
N ALA A 17 7.13 -16.17 6.38
CA ALA A 17 5.94 -16.98 6.08
C ALA A 17 6.23 -18.02 4.98
N ALA A 18 5.59 -19.18 5.07
CA ALA A 18 5.74 -20.28 4.10
C ALA A 18 5.25 -19.94 2.67
N ARG A 19 4.61 -18.77 2.47
CA ARG A 19 4.19 -18.24 1.18
C ARG A 19 4.39 -16.73 1.13
N PRO A 20 4.78 -16.18 -0.03
CA PRO A 20 4.85 -14.74 -0.24
C PRO A 20 3.47 -14.10 0.00
N SER A 21 3.42 -13.13 0.88
CA SER A 21 2.20 -12.40 1.24
C SER A 21 2.44 -10.92 1.54
N THR A 22 3.64 -10.43 1.23
CA THR A 22 4.02 -9.05 1.45
C THR A 22 3.32 -8.16 0.43
N SER A 23 2.46 -7.28 0.91
CA SER A 23 1.59 -6.46 0.06
C SER A 23 1.05 -5.24 0.80
N ILE A 24 0.61 -4.25 0.04
CA ILE A 24 -0.15 -3.11 0.56
C ILE A 24 -1.57 -3.16 -0.01
N SER A 25 -2.56 -2.94 0.84
CA SER A 25 -3.95 -2.75 0.41
C SER A 25 -4.54 -1.46 0.98
N PHE A 26 -5.47 -0.90 0.23
CA PHE A 26 -6.17 0.34 0.57
C PHE A 26 -7.65 0.04 0.68
N MET A 27 -8.30 0.59 1.71
CA MET A 27 -9.75 0.58 1.83
C MET A 27 -10.24 2.00 2.10
N LEU A 28 -11.22 2.44 1.34
CA LEU A 28 -11.90 3.73 1.51
C LEU A 28 -13.39 3.46 1.71
N LEU A 29 -13.96 3.95 2.80
CA LEU A 29 -15.35 3.68 3.19
C LEU A 29 -15.71 2.18 3.21
N GLY A 30 -14.74 1.32 3.52
CA GLY A 30 -14.87 -0.13 3.53
C GLY A 30 -14.77 -0.81 2.15
N ASP A 31 -14.46 -0.08 1.08
CA ASP A 31 -14.26 -0.62 -0.27
C ASP A 31 -12.78 -0.55 -0.68
N GLY A 32 -12.29 -1.59 -1.36
CA GLY A 32 -10.98 -1.57 -2.00
C GLY A 32 -10.99 -0.82 -3.34
N PRO A 33 -9.82 -0.52 -3.92
CA PRO A 33 -9.76 0.02 -5.28
C PRO A 33 -10.32 -0.99 -6.29
N PRO A 34 -10.79 -0.54 -7.46
CA PRO A 34 -11.17 -1.44 -8.53
C PRO A 34 -10.01 -2.39 -8.90
N ASP A 35 -10.33 -3.64 -9.23
CA ASP A 35 -9.31 -4.61 -9.64
C ASP A 35 -8.57 -4.12 -10.89
N ARG A 36 -7.25 -4.38 -10.92
CA ARG A 36 -6.38 -4.03 -12.07
C ARG A 36 -6.43 -2.54 -12.43
N SER A 37 -6.64 -1.68 -11.43
CA SER A 37 -6.69 -0.23 -11.62
C SER A 37 -5.41 0.46 -11.14
N LEU A 38 -5.40 1.79 -11.27
CA LEU A 38 -4.43 2.65 -10.63
C LEU A 38 -4.98 3.17 -9.30
N VAL A 39 -4.07 3.34 -8.34
CA VAL A 39 -4.28 4.14 -7.13
C VAL A 39 -3.30 5.31 -7.20
N THR A 40 -3.82 6.53 -7.17
CA THR A 40 -2.99 7.73 -7.10
C THR A 40 -2.65 8.00 -5.64
N LEU A 41 -1.36 8.16 -5.34
CA LEU A 41 -0.83 8.52 -4.03
C LEU A 41 -0.16 9.88 -4.10
N THR A 42 -0.57 10.79 -3.23
CA THR A 42 0.06 12.12 -3.08
C THR A 42 0.56 12.23 -1.64
N PHE A 43 1.87 12.24 -1.46
CA PHE A 43 2.47 12.27 -0.13
C PHE A 43 2.78 13.70 0.28
N ASN A 44 2.11 14.19 1.34
CA ASN A 44 2.07 15.61 1.66
C ASN A 44 1.67 16.42 0.41
N ASP A 45 2.58 17.22 -0.15
CA ASP A 45 2.41 18.03 -1.36
C ASP A 45 3.41 17.63 -2.48
N ASP A 46 3.99 16.42 -2.40
CA ASP A 46 4.83 15.88 -3.47
C ASP A 46 4.03 15.71 -4.78
N THR A 47 4.72 15.57 -5.91
CA THR A 47 4.09 15.16 -7.17
C THR A 47 3.33 13.83 -6.99
N PRO A 48 2.05 13.75 -7.40
CA PRO A 48 1.30 12.50 -7.34
C PRO A 48 1.98 11.37 -8.10
N ILE A 49 1.92 10.17 -7.55
CA ILE A 49 2.39 8.95 -8.21
C ILE A 49 1.22 7.99 -8.41
N ASP A 50 1.17 7.32 -9.56
CA ASP A 50 0.19 6.27 -9.82
C ASP A 50 0.84 4.92 -9.61
N VAL A 51 0.24 4.10 -8.75
CA VAL A 51 0.66 2.71 -8.52
C VAL A 51 -0.40 1.77 -9.06
N SER A 52 0.03 0.74 -9.77
CA SER A 52 -0.88 -0.31 -10.26
C SER A 52 -1.19 -1.28 -9.14
N VAL A 53 -2.48 -1.52 -8.91
CA VAL A 53 -2.96 -2.61 -8.06
C VAL A 53 -3.38 -3.79 -8.92
N GLY A 54 -3.13 -5.00 -8.43
CA GLY A 54 -3.44 -6.24 -9.13
C GLY A 54 -4.87 -6.72 -8.91
N ASP A 55 -5.06 -8.03 -9.00
CA ASP A 55 -6.30 -8.69 -8.58
C ASP A 55 -6.49 -8.50 -7.05
N ALA A 56 -7.74 -8.31 -6.63
CA ALA A 56 -8.14 -7.99 -5.25
C ALA A 56 -7.62 -6.64 -4.72
N GLY A 57 -7.26 -5.71 -5.60
CA GLY A 57 -6.85 -4.34 -5.23
C GLY A 57 -5.53 -4.25 -4.47
N LEU A 58 -4.65 -5.25 -4.59
CA LEU A 58 -3.38 -5.32 -3.87
C LEU A 58 -2.22 -4.70 -4.66
N LEU A 59 -1.42 -3.88 -3.99
CA LEU A 59 -0.06 -3.56 -4.44
C LEU A 59 0.85 -4.73 -4.03
N ARG A 60 1.14 -5.60 -5.01
CA ARG A 60 1.96 -6.80 -4.81
C ARG A 60 3.45 -6.47 -4.74
N SER A 61 4.25 -7.43 -4.29
CA SER A 61 5.70 -7.29 -4.14
C SER A 61 6.50 -8.48 -4.73
N ASP A 62 5.86 -9.36 -5.50
CA ASP A 62 6.40 -10.66 -5.96
C ASP A 62 7.06 -10.63 -7.36
N CYS A 63 7.12 -9.46 -7.99
CA CYS A 63 7.82 -9.25 -9.26
C CYS A 63 8.82 -8.09 -9.12
N HIS A 64 9.87 -8.04 -9.94
CA HIS A 64 10.90 -7.00 -9.83
C HIS A 64 10.32 -5.56 -9.82
N ALA A 65 9.44 -5.23 -10.78
CA ALA A 65 8.82 -3.90 -10.84
C ALA A 65 7.84 -3.66 -9.68
N CYS A 66 7.13 -4.72 -9.25
CA CYS A 66 6.21 -4.71 -8.12
C CYS A 66 6.96 -4.39 -6.82
N ALA A 67 8.07 -5.08 -6.58
CA ALA A 67 8.93 -4.92 -5.44
C ALA A 67 9.53 -3.52 -5.36
N SER A 68 10.07 -2.98 -6.46
CA SER A 68 10.56 -1.59 -6.49
C SER A 68 9.46 -0.58 -6.17
N THR A 69 8.25 -0.79 -6.65
CA THR A 69 7.12 0.10 -6.35
C THR A 69 6.68 -0.03 -4.89
N PHE A 70 6.59 -1.26 -4.38
CA PHE A 70 6.29 -1.55 -2.98
C PHE A 70 7.30 -0.88 -2.05
N ASP A 71 8.61 -1.07 -2.28
CA ASP A 71 9.68 -0.50 -1.45
C ASP A 71 9.62 1.03 -1.46
N MET A 72 9.41 1.64 -2.63
CA MET A 72 9.26 3.08 -2.75
C MET A 72 8.05 3.61 -1.94
N VAL A 73 6.90 2.95 -2.03
CA VAL A 73 5.68 3.34 -1.30
C VAL A 73 5.88 3.13 0.20
N LEU A 74 6.47 2.00 0.59
CA LEU A 74 6.73 1.66 1.98
C LEU A 74 7.67 2.67 2.63
N GLU A 75 8.76 3.04 1.96
CA GLU A 75 9.70 4.05 2.44
C GLU A 75 9.02 5.42 2.59
N LYS A 76 8.17 5.81 1.64
CA LYS A 76 7.37 7.03 1.76
C LYS A 76 6.40 6.96 2.94
N PHE A 77 5.78 5.81 3.23
CA PHE A 77 4.96 5.67 4.44
C PHE A 77 5.75 5.90 5.73
N LYS A 78 7.00 5.44 5.79
CA LYS A 78 7.86 5.61 6.97
C LYS A 78 8.32 7.07 7.18
N VAL A 79 8.57 7.80 6.10
CA VAL A 79 9.25 9.11 6.16
C VAL A 79 8.29 10.30 6.08
N LYS A 80 7.16 10.16 5.36
CA LYS A 80 6.24 11.27 5.11
C LYS A 80 5.21 11.42 6.23
N GLN A 81 4.54 12.56 6.27
CA GLN A 81 3.61 12.91 7.36
C GLN A 81 2.16 12.52 7.04
N SER A 82 1.83 12.49 5.75
CA SER A 82 0.50 12.16 5.26
C SER A 82 0.55 11.59 3.85
N VAL A 83 -0.50 10.88 3.48
CA VAL A 83 -0.75 10.44 2.10
C VAL A 83 -2.21 10.66 1.76
N HIS A 84 -2.47 11.38 0.67
CA HIS A 84 -3.78 11.39 0.01
C HIS A 84 -3.83 10.23 -0.98
N VAL A 85 -4.83 9.36 -0.80
CA VAL A 85 -5.07 8.17 -1.61
C VAL A 85 -6.32 8.44 -2.43
N ARG A 86 -6.24 8.23 -3.75
CA ARG A 86 -7.37 8.34 -4.66
C ARG A 86 -7.46 7.12 -5.56
N PHE A 87 -8.64 6.51 -5.60
CA PHE A 87 -8.98 5.41 -6.50
C PHE A 87 -9.42 5.92 -7.87
N ALA A 88 -9.38 5.04 -8.87
CA ALA A 88 -9.73 5.38 -10.25
C ALA A 88 -11.20 5.80 -10.44
N ASP A 89 -12.09 5.39 -9.53
CA ASP A 89 -13.50 5.80 -9.48
C ASP A 89 -13.73 7.19 -8.84
N GLY A 90 -12.65 7.84 -8.40
CA GLY A 90 -12.66 9.17 -7.79
C GLY A 90 -12.79 9.16 -6.27
N LEU A 91 -13.02 8.01 -5.63
CA LEU A 91 -13.05 7.93 -4.17
C LEU A 91 -11.67 8.27 -3.60
N SER A 92 -11.61 9.11 -2.57
CA SER A 92 -10.33 9.52 -1.99
C SER A 92 -10.42 9.89 -0.53
N THR A 93 -9.29 9.77 0.17
CA THR A 93 -9.12 10.28 1.54
C THR A 93 -7.65 10.58 1.80
N THR A 94 -7.39 11.37 2.84
CA THR A 94 -6.04 11.56 3.39
C THR A 94 -5.85 10.73 4.65
N PHE A 95 -4.70 10.10 4.79
CA PHE A 95 -4.25 9.38 5.97
C PHE A 95 -3.07 10.11 6.62
N PRO A 96 -3.08 10.33 7.94
CA PRO A 96 -1.87 10.67 8.66
C PRO A 96 -0.94 9.45 8.71
N LEU A 97 0.37 9.69 8.62
CA LEU A 97 1.41 8.65 8.68
C LEU A 97 2.24 8.73 9.97
N ALA A 98 1.80 9.51 10.96
CA ALA A 98 2.42 9.54 12.27
C ALA A 98 2.43 8.13 12.90
N GLY A 99 3.61 7.64 13.27
CA GLY A 99 3.81 6.29 13.81
C GLY A 99 3.86 5.16 12.78
N ALA A 100 3.76 5.46 11.47
CA ALA A 100 3.84 4.44 10.43
C ALA A 100 5.21 3.74 10.40
N ALA A 101 6.31 4.47 10.61
CA ALA A 101 7.64 3.88 10.71
C ALA A 101 7.74 2.83 11.82
N ASP A 102 7.22 3.15 13.01
CA ASP A 102 7.23 2.24 14.15
C ASP A 102 6.31 1.03 13.92
N ALA A 103 5.14 1.24 13.31
CA ALA A 103 4.18 0.18 13.01
C ALA A 103 4.68 -0.82 11.93
N ILE A 104 5.37 -0.31 10.91
CA ILE A 104 5.95 -1.16 9.84
C ILE A 104 7.22 -1.87 10.34
N GLY A 105 7.99 -1.22 11.21
CA GLY A 105 9.24 -1.76 11.73
C GLY A 105 10.36 -1.88 10.68
N GLY A 106 11.41 -2.62 11.04
CA GLY A 106 12.63 -2.77 10.23
C GLY A 106 12.60 -3.88 9.19
N GLU A 107 11.86 -4.97 9.42
CA GLU A 107 11.91 -6.20 8.62
C GLU A 107 10.67 -6.39 7.74
N CYS A 108 10.41 -5.43 6.86
CA CYS A 108 9.36 -5.54 5.86
C CYS A 108 9.98 -5.47 4.46
N VAL A 109 10.29 -6.64 3.92
CA VAL A 109 11.02 -6.80 2.65
C VAL A 109 10.05 -7.39 1.63
N ALA A 110 10.02 -6.82 0.43
CA ALA A 110 9.23 -7.35 -0.69
C ALA A 110 9.53 -8.84 -0.94
N ASP A 111 8.50 -9.59 -1.33
CA ASP A 111 8.59 -11.04 -1.53
C ASP A 111 9.61 -11.42 -2.61
N PHE A 112 9.73 -10.59 -3.66
CA PHE A 112 10.72 -10.80 -4.73
C PHE A 112 12.16 -10.82 -4.21
N TRP A 113 12.49 -10.02 -3.19
CA TRP A 113 13.82 -9.98 -2.60
C TRP A 113 14.05 -11.05 -1.54
N SER A 114 12.99 -11.54 -0.87
CA SER A 114 13.08 -12.59 0.16
C SER A 114 13.29 -14.00 -0.39
N THR A 115 13.23 -14.19 -1.71
CA THR A 115 13.33 -15.52 -2.35
C THR A 115 14.77 -15.86 -2.78
N TYR A 116 15.75 -15.00 -2.49
CA TYR A 116 17.17 -15.17 -2.86
C TYR A 116 18.10 -15.34 -1.65
#